data_AF-A0A1W1BXX4-F1
#
_entry.id   AF-A0A1W1BXX4-F1
#
_cell.length_a   1.000
_cell.length_b   1.000
_cell.length_c   1.000
_cell.angle_alpha   90.00
_cell.angle_beta   90.00
_cell.angle_gamma   90.00
#
_symmetry.space_group_name_H-M   'P 1'
#
loop_
_entity.id
_entity.type
_entity.pdbx_description
1 polymer ?
#
loop_
_entity_poly.entity_id
_entity_poly.type
_entity_poly.pdbx_seq_one_letter_code
_entity_poly.pdbx_strand_id
1 'polypeptide(L)'
;MENIIATNPDIVIILAPLMREQKLNQKDLITPWQRLPITASKTNSIYIVDKSYAGIPSDRLVCFLKDFREFLNDYKINSGHR
;
A
#
# COMPACT_ATOMS: atom_id res chain seq x y z
N MET A 1 -0.30 -13.28 -10.82
CA MET A 1 -0.22 -11.88 -11.28
C MET A 1 -1.44 -11.49 -12.11
N GLU A 2 -1.87 -12.33 -13.06
CA GLU A 2 -3.02 -12.06 -13.95
C GLU A 2 -4.31 -11.66 -13.21
N ASN A 3 -4.67 -12.36 -12.12
CA ASN A 3 -5.86 -12.01 -11.33
C ASN A 3 -5.81 -10.59 -10.73
N ILE A 4 -4.62 -10.13 -10.32
CA ILE A 4 -4.44 -8.78 -9.76
C ILE A 4 -4.57 -7.73 -10.86
N ILE A 5 -4.01 -8.00 -12.04
CA ILE A 5 -4.13 -7.12 -13.20
C ILE A 5 -5.61 -7.01 -13.61
N ALA A 6 -6.33 -8.14 -13.62
CA ALA A 6 -7.76 -8.17 -13.93
C ALA A 6 -8.61 -7.37 -12.93
N THR A 7 -8.22 -7.34 -11.64
CA THR A 7 -8.92 -6.49 -10.65
C THR A 7 -8.63 -5.00 -10.80
N ASN A 8 -7.56 -4.62 -11.50
CA ASN A 8 -7.12 -3.24 -11.73
C ASN A 8 -7.28 -2.31 -10.50
N PRO A 9 -6.59 -2.60 -9.37
CA PRO A 9 -6.80 -1.84 -8.14
C PRO A 9 -6.35 -0.38 -8.27
N ASP A 10 -7.12 0.51 -7.65
CA ASP A 10 -6.82 1.95 -7.52
C ASP A 10 -5.75 2.25 -6.47
N ILE A 11 -5.71 1.45 -5.40
CA ILE A 11 -4.78 1.59 -4.29
C ILE A 11 -4.20 0.22 -3.96
N VAL A 12 -2.89 0.15 -3.71
CA VAL A 12 -2.22 -1.03 -3.18
C VAL A 12 -1.65 -0.70 -1.81
N ILE A 13 -1.98 -1.52 -0.81
CA ILE A 13 -1.43 -1.41 0.55
C ILE A 13 -0.67 -2.69 0.84
N ILE A 14 0.64 -2.57 1.08
CA ILE A 14 1.55 -3.68 1.36
C ILE A 14 1.79 -3.72 2.87
N LEU A 15 1.30 -4.78 3.52
CA LEU A 15 1.56 -5.03 4.94
C LEU A 15 2.90 -5.76 5.08
N ALA A 16 3.91 -5.08 5.60
CA ALA A 16 5.28 -5.59 5.68
C ALA A 16 5.90 -5.42 7.08
N PRO A 17 5.27 -5.95 8.15
CA PRO A 17 5.70 -5.74 9.53
C PRO A 17 7.13 -6.24 9.82
N LEU A 18 7.62 -7.19 9.02
CA LEU A 18 8.94 -7.82 9.20
C LEU A 18 9.96 -7.36 8.15
N MET A 19 9.68 -6.32 7.35
CA MET A 19 10.58 -5.94 6.23
C MET A 19 12.01 -5.64 6.68
N ARG A 20 12.16 -5.03 7.87
CA ARG A 20 13.47 -4.68 8.43
C ARG A 20 14.26 -5.90 8.85
N GLU A 21 13.60 -6.89 9.44
CA GLU A 21 14.21 -8.18 9.82
C GLU A 21 14.68 -8.95 8.60
N GLN A 22 13.95 -8.84 7.50
CA GLN A 22 14.29 -9.45 6.20
C GLN A 22 15.28 -8.63 5.38
N LYS A 23 15.81 -7.51 5.90
CA LYS A 23 16.70 -6.58 5.20
C LYS A 23 16.14 -6.07 3.86
N LEU A 24 14.81 -6.03 3.74
CA LEU A 24 14.13 -5.48 2.57
C LEU A 24 13.97 -3.98 2.75
N ASN A 25 14.18 -3.23 1.67
CA ASN A 25 13.87 -1.80 1.65
C ASN A 25 12.50 -1.56 0.98
N GLN A 26 11.96 -0.34 1.11
CA GLN A 26 10.66 0.00 0.53
C GLN A 26 10.64 -0.14 -1.00
N LYS A 27 11.74 0.17 -1.67
CA LYS A 27 11.87 0.10 -3.12
C LYS A 27 11.75 -1.33 -3.64
N ASP A 28 12.33 -2.29 -2.92
CA ASP A 28 12.25 -3.72 -3.25
C ASP A 28 10.80 -4.21 -3.26
N LEU A 29 9.98 -3.68 -2.34
CA LEU A 29 8.56 -4.02 -2.21
C LEU A 29 7.67 -3.28 -3.21
N ILE A 30 7.97 -2.01 -3.53
CA ILE A 30 7.12 -1.18 -4.42
C ILE A 30 7.39 -1.46 -5.91
N THR A 31 8.65 -1.71 -6.28
CA THR A 31 9.07 -1.83 -7.70
C THR A 31 8.25 -2.86 -8.50
N PRO A 32 7.94 -4.06 -7.97
CA PRO A 32 7.12 -5.03 -8.69
C PRO A 32 5.72 -4.49 -9.04
N TRP A 33 5.10 -3.73 -8.14
CA TRP A 33 3.76 -3.17 -8.33
C TRP A 33 3.75 -2.00 -9.29
N GLN A 34 4.78 -1.14 -9.25
CA GLN A 34 4.95 -0.04 -10.21
C GLN A 34 5.09 -0.52 -11.66
N ARG A 35 5.51 -1.77 -11.88
CA ARG A 35 5.60 -2.34 -13.24
C ARG A 35 4.27 -2.89 -13.76
N LEU A 36 3.27 -3.06 -12.90
CA LEU A 36 1.98 -3.59 -13.31
C LEU A 36 1.15 -2.51 -14.02
N PRO A 37 0.38 -2.87 -15.07
CA PRO A 37 -0.47 -1.94 -15.79
C PRO A 37 -1.80 -1.66 -15.03
N ILE A 38 -1.72 -1.35 -13.74
CA ILE A 38 -2.85 -1.11 -12.84
C ILE A 38 -2.98 0.37 -12.49
N THR A 39 -4.18 0.83 -12.11
CA THR A 39 -4.41 2.25 -11.74
C THR A 39 -3.48 2.72 -10.62
N ALA A 40 -3.30 1.92 -9.56
CA ALA A 40 -2.42 2.25 -8.44
C ALA A 40 -0.97 2.55 -8.86
N SER A 41 -0.46 1.90 -9.90
CA SER A 41 0.88 2.18 -10.43
C SER A 41 0.91 3.55 -11.12
N LYS A 42 -0.11 3.86 -11.93
CA LYS A 42 -0.22 5.12 -12.68
C LYS A 42 -0.37 6.34 -11.77
N THR A 43 -1.10 6.19 -10.66
CA THR A 43 -1.33 7.25 -9.67
C THR A 43 -0.29 7.27 -8.55
N ASN A 44 0.72 6.38 -8.61
CA ASN A 44 1.73 6.18 -7.57
C ASN A 44 1.11 5.94 -6.17
N SER A 45 -0.04 5.28 -6.12
CA SER A 45 -0.83 5.02 -4.90
C SER A 45 -0.55 3.62 -4.34
N ILE A 46 0.73 3.39 -4.03
CA ILE A 46 1.25 2.14 -3.49
C ILE A 46 1.90 2.46 -2.13
N TYR A 47 1.32 1.96 -1.05
CA TYR A 47 1.71 2.29 0.32
C TYR A 47 2.28 1.06 1.04
N ILE A 48 3.24 1.27 1.94
CA ILE A 48 3.80 0.22 2.81
C ILE A 48 3.45 0.54 4.25
N VAL A 49 2.92 -0.46 4.95
CA VAL A 49 2.74 -0.42 6.41
C VAL A 49 3.76 -1.38 7.04
N ASP A 50 4.85 -0.83 7.55
CA ASP A 50 5.97 -1.57 8.18
C ASP A 50 5.82 -1.71 9.70
N LYS A 51 4.67 -1.30 10.25
CA LYS A 51 4.42 -1.26 11.69
C LYS A 51 3.98 -2.63 12.20
N SER A 52 4.28 -2.93 13.46
CA SER A 52 3.92 -4.20 14.11
C SER A 52 2.41 -4.48 14.10
N TYR A 53 1.58 -3.45 14.10
CA TYR A 53 0.11 -3.61 14.00
C TYR A 53 -0.38 -4.08 12.64
N ALA A 54 0.45 -4.02 11.59
CA ALA A 54 0.12 -4.59 10.28
C ALA A 54 0.01 -6.12 10.34
N GLY A 55 0.74 -6.77 11.26
CA GLY A 55 0.68 -8.22 11.47
C GLY A 55 -0.24 -8.64 12.62
N ILE A 56 -0.30 -7.84 13.70
CA ILE A 56 -1.13 -8.13 14.89
C ILE A 56 -1.91 -6.86 15.27
N PRO A 57 -3.13 -6.67 14.73
CA PRO A 57 -3.86 -5.43 14.85
C PRO A 57 -4.42 -5.21 16.26
N SER A 58 -5.14 -6.16 16.87
CA SER A 58 -5.79 -6.03 18.20
C SER A 58 -6.33 -4.60 18.44
N ASP A 59 -6.06 -3.99 19.60
CA ASP A 59 -6.47 -2.61 19.91
C ASP A 59 -5.79 -1.55 19.03
N ARG A 60 -4.70 -1.91 18.34
CA ARG A 60 -3.97 -1.05 17.42
C ARG A 60 -4.58 -1.01 16.03
N LEU A 61 -5.73 -1.65 15.80
CA LEU A 61 -6.53 -1.45 14.58
C LEU A 61 -6.81 0.04 14.34
N VAL A 62 -7.00 0.81 15.41
CA VAL A 62 -7.18 2.27 15.32
C VAL A 62 -5.99 2.97 14.66
N CYS A 63 -4.77 2.47 14.82
CA CYS A 63 -3.58 3.01 14.16
C CYS A 63 -3.65 2.72 12.65
N PHE A 64 -4.00 1.50 12.26
CA PHE A 64 -4.17 1.16 10.85
C PHE A 64 -5.29 1.99 10.19
N LEU A 65 -6.41 2.22 10.88
CA LEU A 65 -7.50 3.04 10.36
C LEU A 65 -7.09 4.51 10.16
N LYS A 66 -6.19 5.04 11.00
CA LYS A 66 -5.61 6.37 10.82
C LYS A 66 -4.74 6.42 9.57
N ASP A 67 -3.82 5.48 9.42
CA ASP A 67 -2.98 5.38 8.20
C ASP A 67 -3.84 5.21 6.95
N PHE A 68 -4.86 4.34 7.02
CA PHE A 68 -5.77 4.10 5.92
C PHE A 68 -6.49 5.37 5.47
N ARG A 69 -6.93 6.20 6.41
CA ARG A 69 -7.51 7.52 6.10
C ARG A 69 -6.50 8.42 5.39
N GLU A 70 -5.23 8.41 5.81
CA GLU A 70 -4.18 9.19 5.15
C GLU A 70 -3.94 8.70 3.72
N PHE A 71 -3.91 7.39 3.48
CA PHE A 71 -3.79 6.80 2.14
C PHE A 71 -4.95 7.19 1.23
N LEU A 72 -6.19 7.17 1.73
CA LEU A 72 -7.36 7.60 0.96
C LEU A 72 -7.30 9.08 0.58
N ASN A 73 -6.85 9.94 1.50
CA ASN A 73 -6.70 11.37 1.21
C ASN A 73 -5.61 11.63 0.18
N ASP A 74 -4.46 10.96 0.31
CA ASP A 74 -3.36 11.05 -0.65
C ASP A 74 -3.78 10.57 -2.04
N TYR A 75 -4.47 9.41 -2.13
CA TYR A 75 -5.04 8.94 -3.39
C TYR A 75 -6.02 9.95 -3.99
N LYS A 76 -6.90 10.56 -3.19
CA LYS A 76 -7.86 11.57 -3.68
C LYS A 76 -7.13 12.74 -4.35
N ILE A 77 -6.03 13.20 -3.76
CA ILE A 77 -5.19 14.27 -4.32
C ILE A 77 -4.51 13.82 -5.62
N ASN A 78 -3.91 12.64 -5.62
CA ASN A 78 -3.10 12.12 -6.74
C ASN A 78 -3.96 11.67 -7.95
N SER A 79 -5.20 11.24 -7.71
CA SER A 79 -6.13 10.79 -8.76
C SER A 79 -6.96 11.92 -9.40
N GLY A 80 -6.80 13.18 -8.95
CA GLY A 80 -7.48 14.33 -9.54
C GLY A 80 -8.97 14.46 -9.20
N HIS A 81 -9.50 13.67 -8.27
CA HIS A 81 -10.87 13.79 -7.76
C HIS A 81 -10.95 14.95 -6.74
N ARG A 82 -11.04 16.20 -7.22
CA ARG A 82 -11.35 17.36 -6.37
C ARG A 82 -12.83 17.45 -6.09
#